data_AF-A0A0B2QLT6-F1
#
_entry.id   AF-A0A0B2QLT6-F1
#
_cell.length_a   1.000
_cell.length_b   1.000
_cell.length_c   1.000
_cell.angle_alpha   90.00
_cell.angle_beta   90.00
_cell.angle_gamma   90.00
#
_symmetry.space_group_name_H-M   'P 1'
#
loop_
_entity.id
_entity.type
_entity.pdbx_description
1 polymer ?
#
loop_
_entity_poly.entity_id
_entity_poly.type
_entity_poly.pdbx_seq_one_letter_code
_entity_poly.pdbx_strand_id
1 'polypeptide(L)'
;MFVGDSLGLNQWQSLTCMLHIAVPQAPYSLARNGDVSIFTFPTYDVKVMFSRNALLVDIVGESIGRVLKLDSIQAGQTWKGIDVMIFDSWHWWIHTGRKQPWDLIQVGNHTYRDMDRLVAYAIALNTWAKWVDYNIDPTRTRVFFQGVSPDHQKIDGHPSVYGFGGHLAPDCSHWCLAGVPDTWNELLYASLVKN
;
A
#
# COMPACT_ATOMS: atom_id res chain seq x y z
N MET A 1 -8.32 -4.99 4.06
CA MET A 1 -6.89 -4.79 4.31
C MET A 1 -6.30 -3.97 3.18
N PHE A 2 -5.58 -2.92 3.53
CA PHE A 2 -4.73 -2.16 2.62
C PHE A 2 -3.35 -2.82 2.58
N VAL A 3 -2.79 -3.02 1.39
CA VAL A 3 -1.48 -3.64 1.19
C VAL A 3 -0.71 -2.83 0.17
N GLY A 4 0.37 -2.19 0.60
CA GLY A 4 1.15 -1.38 -0.32
C GLY A 4 2.09 -0.42 0.37
N ASP A 5 2.18 0.78 -0.20
CA ASP A 5 3.16 1.77 0.21
C ASP A 5 2.58 2.79 1.21
N SER A 6 3.25 3.93 1.37
CA SER A 6 2.83 4.96 2.32
C SER A 6 1.56 5.71 1.88
N LEU A 7 1.18 5.63 0.61
CA LEU A 7 -0.08 6.16 0.09
C LEU A 7 -1.27 5.26 0.46
N GLY A 8 -1.10 3.94 0.42
CA GLY A 8 -2.06 2.99 1.01
C GLY A 8 -2.26 3.22 2.51
N LEU A 9 -1.19 3.55 3.25
CA LEU A 9 -1.30 3.96 4.66
C LEU A 9 -2.11 5.25 4.80
N ASN A 10 -1.88 6.23 3.94
CA ASN A 10 -2.59 7.51 3.94
C ASN A 10 -4.09 7.32 3.69
N GLN A 11 -4.47 6.43 2.76
CA GLN A 11 -5.85 6.05 2.52
C GLN A 11 -6.47 5.28 3.69
N TRP A 12 -5.72 4.34 4.29
CA TRP A 12 -6.15 3.62 5.48
C TRP A 12 -6.44 4.56 6.65
N GLN A 13 -5.55 5.54 6.92
CA GLN A 13 -5.74 6.54 7.96
C GLN A 13 -7.01 7.36 7.72
N SER A 14 -7.21 7.86 6.50
CA SER A 14 -8.44 8.54 6.08
C SER A 14 -9.68 7.71 6.39
N LEU A 15 -9.71 6.44 5.98
CA LEU A 15 -10.87 5.58 6.20
C LEU A 15 -11.16 5.39 7.69
N THR A 16 -10.13 5.19 8.51
CA THR A 16 -10.33 5.04 9.97
C THR A 16 -10.90 6.31 10.61
N CYS A 17 -10.48 7.51 10.15
CA CYS A 17 -11.07 8.78 10.59
C CYS A 17 -12.53 8.92 10.15
N MET A 18 -12.85 8.61 8.89
CA MET A 18 -14.22 8.66 8.36
C MET A 18 -15.15 7.73 9.14
N LEU A 19 -14.71 6.49 9.42
CA LEU A 19 -15.47 5.53 10.21
C LEU A 19 -15.68 5.99 11.66
N HIS A 20 -14.64 6.54 12.28
CA HIS A 20 -14.77 7.08 13.64
C HIS A 20 -15.77 8.23 13.69
N ILE A 21 -15.73 9.15 12.73
CA ILE A 21 -16.67 10.29 12.67
C ILE A 21 -18.10 9.83 12.38
N ALA A 22 -18.29 8.80 11.56
CA ALA A 22 -19.62 8.26 11.23
C ALA A 22 -20.32 7.66 12.46
N VAL A 23 -19.56 7.11 13.42
CA VAL A 23 -20.09 6.50 14.66
C VAL A 23 -19.17 6.82 15.85
N PRO A 24 -19.15 8.08 16.33
CA PRO A 24 -18.12 8.57 17.25
C PRO A 24 -18.18 7.97 18.65
N GLN A 25 -19.34 7.42 19.04
CA GLN A 25 -19.56 6.82 20.35
C GLN A 25 -19.20 5.33 20.41
N ALA A 26 -19.00 4.68 19.25
CA ALA A 26 -18.66 3.27 19.23
C ALA A 26 -17.19 3.07 19.61
N PRO A 27 -16.88 2.11 20.51
CA PRO A 27 -15.51 1.85 20.93
C PRO A 27 -14.68 1.36 19.74
N TYR A 28 -13.42 1.76 19.72
CA TYR A 28 -12.43 1.25 18.77
C TYR A 28 -11.13 0.91 19.50
N SER A 29 -10.29 0.08 18.86
CA SER A 29 -8.93 -0.15 19.31
C SER A 29 -7.94 -0.09 18.15
N LEU A 30 -6.72 0.34 18.47
CA LEU A 30 -5.60 0.38 17.55
C LEU A 30 -4.52 -0.57 18.07
N ALA A 31 -4.13 -1.52 17.24
CA ALA A 31 -3.07 -2.47 17.54
C ALA A 31 -2.10 -2.58 16.37
N ARG A 32 -0.86 -2.97 16.68
CA ARG A 32 0.14 -3.31 15.67
C ARG A 32 0.69 -4.70 15.96
N ASN A 33 0.51 -5.61 15.02
CA ASN A 33 1.01 -6.98 15.08
C ASN A 33 2.08 -7.16 14.00
N GLY A 34 3.34 -7.07 14.40
CA GLY A 34 4.46 -7.01 13.45
C GLY A 34 4.35 -5.79 12.53
N ASP A 35 4.26 -6.04 11.23
CA ASP A 35 4.14 -4.99 10.20
C ASP A 35 2.68 -4.66 9.81
N VAL A 36 1.71 -5.24 10.53
CA VAL A 36 0.30 -5.03 10.27
C VAL A 36 -0.30 -4.11 11.33
N SER A 37 -0.83 -2.96 10.89
CA SER A 37 -1.63 -2.05 11.72
C SER A 37 -3.11 -2.44 11.63
N ILE A 38 -3.81 -2.49 12.76
CA ILE A 38 -5.17 -3.00 12.85
C ILE A 38 -6.02 -1.99 13.63
N PHE A 39 -7.00 -1.39 12.95
CA PHE A 39 -8.09 -0.63 13.57
C PHE A 39 -9.29 -1.56 13.73
N THR A 40 -9.66 -1.87 14.96
CA THR A 40 -10.78 -2.76 15.27
C THR A 40 -11.97 -1.95 15.74
N PHE A 41 -13.14 -2.28 15.21
CA PHE A 41 -14.42 -1.71 15.59
C PHE A 41 -15.32 -2.83 16.13
N PRO A 42 -15.22 -3.17 17.43
CA PRO A 42 -15.81 -4.39 17.98
C PRO A 42 -17.33 -4.44 17.86
N THR A 43 -18.01 -3.29 17.95
CA THR A 43 -19.47 -3.18 17.84
C THR A 43 -20.01 -3.74 16.53
N TYR A 44 -19.22 -3.73 15.46
CA TYR A 44 -19.61 -4.19 14.13
C TYR A 44 -18.83 -5.43 13.69
N ASP A 45 -17.96 -5.96 14.55
CA ASP A 45 -17.00 -7.03 14.22
C ASP A 45 -16.17 -6.72 12.95
N VAL A 46 -15.78 -5.44 12.79
CA VAL A 46 -15.01 -4.97 11.63
C VAL A 46 -13.56 -4.72 12.02
N LYS A 47 -12.64 -5.12 11.14
CA LYS A 47 -11.21 -4.79 11.23
C LYS A 47 -10.74 -4.10 9.94
N VAL A 48 -10.19 -2.91 10.09
CA VAL A 48 -9.54 -2.18 9.00
C VAL A 48 -8.03 -2.28 9.20
N MET A 49 -7.38 -3.02 8.30
CA MET A 49 -5.97 -3.41 8.45
C MET A 49 -5.10 -2.73 7.40
N PHE A 50 -3.86 -2.40 7.74
CA PHE A 50 -2.82 -1.97 6.80
C PHE A 50 -1.58 -2.86 6.96
N SER A 51 -1.11 -3.44 5.86
CA SER A 51 0.12 -4.24 5.78
C SER A 51 1.10 -3.56 4.83
N ARG A 52 2.29 -3.20 5.33
CA ARG A 52 3.28 -2.51 4.51
C ARG A 52 4.01 -3.48 3.58
N ASN A 53 3.76 -3.36 2.28
CA ASN A 53 4.54 -4.02 1.23
C ASN A 53 4.58 -3.13 -0.03
N ALA A 54 5.47 -2.14 -0.01
CA ALA A 54 5.45 -1.05 -1.00
C ALA A 54 5.67 -1.48 -2.46
N LEU A 55 6.36 -2.60 -2.68
CA LEU A 55 6.68 -3.11 -4.02
C LEU A 55 5.84 -4.34 -4.38
N LEU A 56 4.98 -4.81 -3.48
CA LEU A 56 4.17 -6.04 -3.56
C LEU A 56 4.96 -7.35 -3.70
N VAL A 57 6.26 -7.27 -3.97
CA VAL A 57 7.21 -8.38 -4.09
C VAL A 57 8.30 -8.29 -3.03
N ASP A 58 9.09 -9.35 -2.91
CA ASP A 58 10.03 -9.49 -1.80
C ASP A 58 11.35 -8.74 -2.01
N ILE A 59 11.88 -8.17 -0.93
CA ILE A 59 13.29 -7.79 -0.81
C ILE A 59 13.94 -8.76 0.17
N VAL A 60 14.95 -9.50 -0.29
CA VAL A 60 15.64 -10.51 0.49
C VAL A 60 17.09 -10.09 0.72
N GLY A 61 17.57 -10.17 1.95
CA GLY A 61 18.99 -10.01 2.25
C GLY A 61 19.78 -11.25 1.85
N GLU A 62 20.69 -11.11 0.90
CA GLU A 62 21.62 -12.16 0.47
C GLU A 62 23.07 -11.75 0.73
N SER A 63 24.02 -12.68 0.60
CA SER A 63 25.46 -12.39 0.77
C SER A 63 25.99 -11.33 -0.21
N ILE A 64 25.29 -11.14 -1.34
CA ILE A 64 25.60 -10.18 -2.39
C ILE A 64 24.90 -8.81 -2.22
N GLY A 65 24.05 -8.65 -1.20
CA GLY A 65 23.29 -7.42 -0.93
C GLY A 65 21.78 -7.66 -0.77
N ARG A 66 21.01 -6.58 -0.72
CA ARG A 66 19.53 -6.62 -0.69
C ARG A 66 19.02 -6.83 -2.12
N VAL A 67 18.36 -7.95 -2.37
CA VAL A 67 17.88 -8.35 -3.68
C VAL A 67 16.37 -8.15 -3.77
N LEU A 68 15.91 -7.29 -4.69
CA LEU A 68 14.50 -7.19 -5.07
C LEU A 68 14.15 -8.35 -6.00
N LYS A 69 13.37 -9.31 -5.52
CA LYS A 69 12.95 -10.49 -6.28
C LYS A 69 11.59 -10.24 -6.91
N LEU A 70 11.56 -9.94 -8.21
CA LEU A 70 10.33 -9.51 -8.90
C LEU A 70 9.31 -10.64 -9.10
N ASP A 71 9.69 -11.88 -8.87
CA ASP A 71 8.92 -13.11 -9.07
C ASP A 71 8.57 -13.84 -7.75
N SER A 72 8.70 -13.17 -6.61
CA SER A 72 8.44 -13.74 -5.28
C SER A 72 7.54 -12.84 -4.43
N ILE A 73 6.55 -13.45 -3.75
CA ILE A 73 5.61 -12.78 -2.83
C ILE A 73 5.40 -13.66 -1.59
N GLN A 74 6.38 -13.67 -0.68
CA GLN A 74 6.29 -14.41 0.58
C GLN A 74 5.26 -13.80 1.52
N ALA A 75 5.15 -12.47 1.53
CA ALA A 75 4.19 -11.73 2.36
C ALA A 75 2.72 -12.11 2.08
N GLY A 76 2.44 -12.66 0.89
CA GLY A 76 1.10 -13.02 0.45
C GLY A 76 0.35 -13.97 1.39
N GLN A 77 1.05 -14.81 2.15
CA GLN A 77 0.38 -15.70 3.11
C GLN A 77 -0.42 -14.93 4.17
N THR A 78 -0.01 -13.71 4.51
CA THR A 78 -0.70 -12.86 5.49
C THR A 78 -1.95 -12.16 4.94
N TRP A 79 -2.15 -12.16 3.62
CA TRP A 79 -3.27 -11.49 2.94
C TRP A 79 -4.47 -12.42 2.71
N LYS A 80 -4.27 -13.73 2.89
CA LYS A 80 -5.33 -14.74 2.69
C LYS A 80 -6.42 -14.62 3.75
N GLY A 81 -7.65 -14.91 3.35
CA GLY A 81 -8.82 -14.90 4.24
C GLY A 81 -9.35 -13.51 4.57
N ILE A 82 -8.88 -12.45 3.89
CA ILE A 82 -9.40 -11.10 4.02
C ILE A 82 -10.59 -10.90 3.07
N ASP A 83 -11.68 -10.29 3.54
CA ASP A 83 -12.91 -10.10 2.76
C ASP A 83 -12.81 -9.00 1.69
N VAL A 84 -12.04 -7.94 1.97
CA VAL A 84 -11.79 -6.84 1.04
C VAL A 84 -10.32 -6.48 1.06
N MET A 85 -9.64 -6.61 -0.08
CA MET A 85 -8.24 -6.23 -0.25
C MET A 85 -8.11 -5.01 -1.15
N ILE A 86 -7.30 -4.05 -0.72
CA ILE A 86 -6.99 -2.83 -1.45
C ILE A 86 -5.48 -2.76 -1.59
N PHE A 87 -4.98 -2.90 -2.82
CA PHE A 87 -3.55 -2.85 -3.11
C PHE A 87 -3.16 -1.51 -3.70
N ASP A 88 -1.95 -1.07 -3.42
CA ASP A 88 -1.31 0.08 -4.07
C ASP A 88 0.19 -0.17 -4.23
N SER A 89 0.78 0.37 -5.30
CA SER A 89 2.23 0.30 -5.49
C SER A 89 2.66 1.27 -6.58
N TRP A 90 3.43 2.30 -6.24
CA TRP A 90 4.17 3.11 -7.23
C TRP A 90 5.25 3.98 -6.60
N HIS A 91 4.94 4.68 -5.51
CA HIS A 91 5.76 5.78 -4.99
C HIS A 91 7.20 5.36 -4.66
N TRP A 92 7.39 4.10 -4.26
CA TRP A 92 8.70 3.54 -3.92
C TRP A 92 9.53 3.06 -5.11
N TRP A 93 8.92 2.83 -6.28
CA TRP A 93 9.61 2.34 -7.47
C TRP A 93 10.55 3.37 -8.08
N ILE A 94 10.26 4.65 -7.87
CA ILE A 94 11.05 5.76 -8.40
C ILE A 94 12.18 6.22 -7.47
N HIS A 95 12.31 5.61 -6.27
CA HIS A 95 13.38 5.95 -5.34
C HIS A 95 14.75 5.45 -5.85
N THR A 96 15.74 6.34 -5.80
CA THR A 96 17.14 6.05 -6.13
C THR A 96 18.08 6.40 -4.98
N GLY A 97 19.34 5.95 -5.08
CA GLY A 97 20.38 6.27 -4.12
C GLY A 97 20.04 5.77 -2.71
N ARG A 98 20.19 6.64 -1.69
CA ARG A 98 19.96 6.26 -0.29
C ARG A 98 18.52 5.83 0.04
N LYS A 99 17.54 6.26 -0.77
CA LYS A 99 16.12 5.89 -0.57
C LYS A 99 15.76 4.56 -1.25
N GLN A 100 16.62 4.02 -2.11
CA GLN A 100 16.38 2.75 -2.79
C GLN A 100 16.51 1.59 -1.78
N PRO A 101 15.45 0.78 -1.59
CA PRO A 101 15.48 -0.28 -0.59
C PRO A 101 16.17 -1.57 -1.06
N TRP A 102 16.59 -1.65 -2.32
CA TRP A 102 17.34 -2.77 -2.89
C TRP A 102 18.69 -2.33 -3.47
N ASP A 103 19.62 -3.28 -3.57
CA ASP A 103 20.94 -3.12 -4.19
C ASP A 103 21.02 -3.82 -5.55
N LEU A 104 20.23 -4.88 -5.73
CA LEU A 104 20.17 -5.72 -6.93
C LEU A 104 18.71 -6.08 -7.26
N ILE A 105 18.45 -6.41 -8.52
CA ILE A 105 17.12 -6.87 -8.98
C ILE A 105 17.27 -8.27 -9.55
N GLN A 106 16.41 -9.20 -9.16
CA GLN A 106 16.40 -10.58 -9.62
C GLN A 106 15.07 -10.91 -10.32
N VAL A 107 15.19 -11.63 -11.44
CA VAL A 107 14.06 -12.24 -12.17
C VAL A 107 14.46 -13.67 -12.52
N GLY A 108 13.78 -14.66 -11.93
CA GLY A 108 14.19 -16.06 -11.99
C GLY A 108 15.62 -16.23 -11.49
N ASN A 109 16.47 -16.81 -12.33
CA ASN A 109 17.87 -17.06 -12.01
C ASN A 109 18.82 -15.93 -12.46
N HIS A 110 18.30 -14.83 -12.99
CA HIS A 110 19.11 -13.72 -13.49
C HIS A 110 19.10 -12.55 -12.52
N THR A 111 20.29 -12.09 -12.15
CA THR A 111 20.50 -10.95 -11.24
C THR A 111 21.11 -9.78 -12.00
N TYR A 112 20.52 -8.60 -11.83
CA TYR A 112 20.87 -7.35 -12.47
C TYR A 112 21.29 -6.34 -11.41
N ARG A 113 22.26 -5.47 -11.74
CA ARG A 113 22.59 -4.32 -10.89
C ARG A 113 21.44 -3.33 -10.83
N ASP A 114 20.78 -3.14 -11.97
CA ASP A 114 19.62 -2.29 -12.06
C ASP A 114 18.77 -2.63 -13.30
N MET A 115 17.56 -2.07 -13.37
CA MET A 115 16.60 -2.27 -14.45
C MET A 115 15.76 -1.00 -14.64
N ASP A 116 15.22 -0.83 -15.85
CA ASP A 116 14.15 0.14 -16.10
C ASP A 116 12.97 -0.06 -15.12
N ARG A 117 12.49 1.03 -14.53
CA ARG A 117 11.47 0.97 -13.46
C ARG A 117 10.12 0.50 -13.95
N LEU A 118 9.73 0.86 -15.17
CA LEU A 118 8.46 0.41 -15.73
C LEU A 118 8.52 -1.07 -16.10
N VAL A 119 9.67 -1.55 -16.59
CA VAL A 119 9.89 -2.99 -16.82
C VAL A 119 9.84 -3.76 -15.50
N ALA A 120 10.55 -3.30 -14.48
CA ALA A 120 10.56 -3.95 -13.16
C ALA A 120 9.16 -3.96 -12.53
N TYR A 121 8.46 -2.83 -12.59
CA TYR A 121 7.08 -2.68 -12.12
C TYR A 121 6.12 -3.62 -12.85
N ALA A 122 6.21 -3.70 -14.18
CA ALA A 122 5.36 -4.57 -14.98
C ALA A 122 5.58 -6.06 -14.63
N ILE A 123 6.83 -6.48 -14.38
CA ILE A 123 7.11 -7.86 -13.95
C ILE A 123 6.50 -8.13 -12.58
N ALA A 124 6.76 -7.26 -11.59
CA ALA A 124 6.23 -7.41 -10.24
C ALA A 124 4.69 -7.40 -10.19
N LEU A 125 4.05 -6.51 -10.96
CA LEU A 125 2.60 -6.43 -11.03
C LEU A 125 2.00 -7.68 -11.69
N ASN A 126 2.68 -8.27 -12.68
CA ASN A 126 2.27 -9.58 -13.24
C ASN A 126 2.43 -10.71 -12.22
N THR A 127 3.49 -10.70 -11.41
CA THR A 127 3.67 -11.66 -10.30
C THR A 127 2.55 -11.52 -9.28
N TRP A 128 2.20 -10.28 -8.89
CA TRP A 128 1.09 -9.99 -7.99
C TRP A 128 -0.26 -10.44 -8.57
N ALA A 129 -0.54 -10.14 -9.83
CA ALA A 129 -1.79 -10.53 -10.47
C ALA A 129 -1.95 -12.07 -10.48
N LYS A 130 -0.89 -12.81 -10.86
CA LYS A 130 -0.88 -14.28 -10.78
C LYS A 130 -1.07 -14.79 -9.36
N TRP A 131 -0.49 -14.11 -8.37
CA TRP A 131 -0.70 -14.47 -6.97
C TRP A 131 -2.17 -14.29 -6.57
N VAL A 132 -2.83 -13.20 -6.97
CA VAL A 132 -4.26 -12.98 -6.73
C VAL A 132 -5.09 -14.09 -7.38
N ASP A 133 -4.90 -14.34 -8.67
CA ASP A 133 -5.65 -15.36 -9.43
C ASP A 133 -5.53 -16.76 -8.82
N TYR A 134 -4.36 -17.10 -8.27
CA TYR A 134 -4.11 -18.41 -7.67
C TYR A 134 -4.61 -18.54 -6.23
N ASN A 135 -4.60 -17.46 -5.45
CA ASN A 135 -4.80 -17.53 -3.99
C ASN A 135 -6.13 -16.95 -3.52
N ILE A 136 -6.87 -16.22 -4.35
CA ILE A 136 -8.05 -15.46 -3.94
C ILE A 136 -9.30 -16.00 -4.63
N ASP A 137 -10.30 -16.33 -3.82
CA ASP A 137 -11.63 -16.70 -4.28
C ASP A 137 -12.49 -15.43 -4.46
N PRO A 138 -12.83 -15.04 -5.70
CA PRO A 138 -13.58 -13.81 -5.96
C PRO A 138 -15.03 -13.86 -5.46
N THR A 139 -15.55 -15.05 -5.12
CA THR A 139 -16.89 -15.18 -4.51
C THR A 139 -16.91 -14.80 -3.04
N ARG A 140 -15.73 -14.79 -2.39
CA ARG A 140 -15.55 -14.48 -0.97
C ARG A 140 -14.83 -13.16 -0.73
N THR A 141 -13.86 -12.84 -1.59
CA THR A 141 -12.98 -11.69 -1.40
C THR A 141 -13.10 -10.72 -2.57
N ARG A 142 -13.33 -9.45 -2.27
CA ARG A 142 -13.25 -8.37 -3.26
C ARG A 142 -11.85 -7.78 -3.29
N VAL A 143 -11.31 -7.57 -4.50
CA VAL A 143 -9.95 -7.04 -4.71
C VAL A 143 -10.02 -5.72 -5.46
N PHE A 144 -9.33 -4.72 -4.95
CA PHE A 144 -9.15 -3.40 -5.55
C PHE A 144 -7.68 -3.09 -5.71
N PHE A 145 -7.35 -2.32 -6.75
CA PHE A 145 -6.03 -1.74 -6.94
C PHE A 145 -6.16 -0.22 -7.08
N GLN A 146 -5.57 0.51 -6.15
CA GLN A 146 -5.46 1.96 -6.20
C GLN A 146 -4.36 2.32 -7.21
N GLY A 147 -4.73 3.10 -8.23
CA GLY A 147 -3.81 3.50 -9.29
C GLY A 147 -2.70 4.42 -8.80
N VAL A 148 -1.85 4.90 -9.70
CA VAL A 148 -0.74 5.78 -9.32
C VAL A 148 -1.23 7.08 -8.67
N SER A 149 -0.82 7.33 -7.42
CA SER A 149 -0.94 8.65 -6.80
C SER A 149 0.13 9.60 -7.38
N PRO A 150 -0.24 10.77 -7.89
CA PRO A 150 0.72 11.69 -8.50
C PRO A 150 1.47 12.53 -7.46
N ASP A 151 2.70 12.93 -7.81
CA ASP A 151 3.53 13.87 -7.06
C ASP A 151 3.43 15.29 -7.66
N HIS A 152 3.21 16.32 -6.84
CA HIS A 152 3.12 17.70 -7.33
C HIS A 152 3.78 18.73 -6.41
N GLN A 153 4.59 19.62 -6.97
CA GLN A 153 5.30 20.64 -6.20
C GLN A 153 4.45 21.85 -5.78
N LYS A 154 3.32 22.13 -6.44
CA LYS A 154 2.57 23.40 -6.31
C LYS A 154 1.04 23.25 -6.41
N ILE A 155 0.50 22.09 -6.06
CA ILE A 155 -0.96 21.86 -6.01
C ILE A 155 -1.38 21.71 -4.55
N ASP A 156 -2.60 22.13 -4.24
CA ASP A 156 -3.23 21.99 -2.93
C ASP A 156 -3.47 20.52 -2.55
N GLY A 157 -3.60 20.26 -1.25
CA GLY A 157 -3.88 18.93 -0.70
C GLY A 157 -2.66 18.13 -0.24
N HIS A 158 -1.44 18.46 -0.68
CA HIS A 158 -0.21 17.88 -0.12
C HIS A 158 0.21 18.59 1.19
N PRO A 159 0.81 17.90 2.18
CA PRO A 159 1.31 18.53 3.41
C PRO A 159 2.39 19.59 3.18
N SER A 160 3.16 19.48 2.08
CA SER A 160 4.24 20.40 1.77
C SER A 160 5.22 20.52 2.94
N VAL A 161 5.49 21.73 3.41
CA VAL A 161 6.38 22.02 4.54
C VAL A 161 5.84 21.56 5.90
N TYR A 162 4.57 21.16 5.97
CA TYR A 162 3.96 20.58 7.18
C TYR A 162 4.10 19.05 7.24
N GLY A 163 4.71 18.44 6.22
CA GLY A 163 5.06 17.01 6.21
C GLY A 163 6.41 16.69 6.86
N PHE A 164 6.84 15.44 6.75
CA PHE A 164 8.01 14.91 7.47
C PHE A 164 9.35 15.58 7.13
N GLY A 165 9.50 16.16 5.94
CA GLY A 165 10.74 16.82 5.52
C GLY A 165 10.79 18.34 5.76
N GLY A 166 9.71 18.93 6.28
CA GLY A 166 9.68 20.34 6.62
C GLY A 166 10.00 21.27 5.45
N HIS A 167 10.59 22.43 5.76
CA HIS A 167 11.04 23.39 4.74
C HIS A 167 12.22 22.91 3.87
N LEU A 168 12.97 21.90 4.32
CA LEU A 168 14.16 21.41 3.61
C LEU A 168 13.83 20.36 2.54
N ALA A 169 12.75 19.62 2.74
CA ALA A 169 12.25 18.63 1.80
C ALA A 169 10.71 18.57 1.89
N PRO A 170 9.99 19.55 1.30
CA PRO A 170 8.53 19.58 1.33
C PRO A 170 7.94 18.26 0.83
N ASP A 171 6.93 17.75 1.54
CA ASP A 171 6.23 16.53 1.14
C ASP A 171 5.22 16.84 0.04
N CYS A 172 5.54 16.39 -1.17
CA CYS A 172 4.77 16.62 -2.39
C CYS A 172 4.16 15.31 -2.92
N SER A 173 4.14 14.26 -2.10
CA SER A 173 3.71 12.92 -2.49
C SER A 173 2.52 12.46 -1.66
N HIS A 174 2.58 12.63 -0.34
CA HIS A 174 1.46 12.29 0.54
C HIS A 174 0.40 13.38 0.54
N TRP A 175 -0.75 13.08 1.13
CA TRP A 175 -1.90 13.98 1.20
C TRP A 175 -2.27 14.31 2.64
N CYS A 176 -2.70 15.55 2.87
CA CYS A 176 -3.36 15.97 4.09
C CYS A 176 -4.65 15.18 4.33
N LEU A 177 -4.98 14.99 5.62
CA LEU A 177 -6.25 14.41 6.06
C LEU A 177 -6.97 15.43 6.97
N ALA A 178 -8.24 15.77 6.73
CA ALA A 178 -9.11 15.39 5.62
C ALA A 178 -8.60 15.90 4.25
N GLY A 179 -8.95 15.22 3.15
CA GLY A 179 -8.45 15.57 1.81
C GLY A 179 -8.70 14.52 0.72
N VAL A 180 -7.79 14.47 -0.26
CA VAL A 180 -7.89 13.58 -1.44
C VAL A 180 -8.12 12.10 -1.08
N PRO A 181 -7.45 11.52 -0.06
CA PRO A 181 -7.69 10.13 0.31
C PRO A 181 -9.12 9.83 0.76
N ASP A 182 -9.88 10.83 1.24
CA ASP A 182 -11.29 10.67 1.57
C ASP A 182 -12.11 10.38 0.30
N THR A 183 -11.79 11.05 -0.81
CA THR A 183 -12.43 10.78 -2.11
C THR A 183 -12.13 9.36 -2.61
N TRP A 184 -10.91 8.86 -2.39
CA TRP A 184 -10.58 7.47 -2.72
C TRP A 184 -11.43 6.48 -1.92
N ASN A 185 -11.69 6.80 -0.65
CA ASN A 185 -12.54 6.00 0.22
C ASN A 185 -14.03 6.11 -0.14
N GLU A 186 -14.51 7.25 -0.62
CA GLU A 186 -15.87 7.38 -1.18
C GLU A 186 -16.04 6.52 -2.44
N LEU A 187 -15.05 6.47 -3.34
CA LEU A 187 -15.07 5.59 -4.51
C LEU A 187 -15.03 4.11 -4.13
N LEU A 188 -14.21 3.75 -3.14
CA LEU A 188 -14.18 2.40 -2.57
C LEU A 188 -15.55 2.04 -1.98
N TYR A 189 -16.11 2.91 -1.13
CA TYR A 189 -17.44 2.73 -0.54
C TYR A 189 -18.51 2.53 -1.62
N ALA A 190 -18.56 3.41 -2.62
CA ALA A 190 -19.50 3.31 -3.74
C ALA A 190 -19.37 1.97 -4.49
N SER A 191 -18.14 1.47 -4.64
CA SER A 191 -17.88 0.16 -5.27
C SER A 191 -18.26 -1.01 -4.36
N LEU A 192 -18.23 -0.82 -3.04
CA LEU A 192 -18.60 -1.85 -2.07
C LEU A 192 -20.12 -1.98 -1.89
N VAL A 193 -20.86 -0.87 -2.01
CA VAL A 193 -22.32 -0.85 -1.86
C VAL A 193 -23.08 -1.01 -3.17
N LYS A 194 -22.43 -0.80 -4.32
CA LYS A 194 -22.95 -1.23 -5.62
C LYS A 194 -22.85 -2.75 -5.72
N ASN A 195 -23.86 -3.43 -5.17
CA ASN A 195 -24.25 -4.80 -5.47
C ASN A 195 -25.76 -4.81 -5.73
#